data_AF-A0A8S3RYH4-F1
#
_entry.id   AF-A0A8S3RYH4-F1
#
_cell.length_a   1.000
_cell.length_b   1.000
_cell.length_c   1.000
_cell.angle_alpha   90.00
_cell.angle_beta   90.00
_cell.angle_gamma   90.00
#
_symmetry.space_group_name_H-M   'P 1'
#
loop_
_entity.id
_entity.type
_entity.pdbx_description
1 polymer ?
#
loop_
_entity_poly.entity_id
_entity_poly.type
_entity_poly.pdbx_seq_one_letter_code
_entity_poly.pdbx_strand_id
1 'polypeptide(L)'
;MTTDYLVVGCGLSGAVMARFIAEERNEKVLVVDKRDHIGGNCYDYIDENGIRINKCGVHLFHTNSERVWKYVNRFSSWTRWEHKALGVIDGQYIPLPPNITTINMLCGQHLTNQQEADDWLSRNQLKHEHIDNGYQMATSRVGETFDKYQALPTDGYTKIFENILDHENITVRLSCDYFDIDPSAISNSTIIYSGPIDDFFTNVGYPKLEYRSVNFEIQRLKNTKFFQPCAHVNHPGPETPFTRIIEYKHLLNQDSPHTTIISETTCSDGDPYYPVPNKRNMELYEQYKALAEERIINILIWINQF
;
A
#
# COMPACT_ATOMS: atom_id res chain seq x y z
N MET A 1 -23.59 -12.94 -20.51
CA MET A 1 -23.88 -13.17 -19.08
C MET A 1 -24.52 -11.90 -18.58
N THR A 2 -25.71 -11.96 -18.01
CA THR A 2 -26.30 -10.81 -17.31
C THR A 2 -25.70 -10.76 -15.91
N THR A 3 -24.95 -9.71 -15.61
CA THR A 3 -24.32 -9.48 -14.31
C THR A 3 -24.99 -8.29 -13.65
N ASP A 4 -25.31 -8.40 -12.36
CA ASP A 4 -25.96 -7.31 -11.60
C ASP A 4 -24.95 -6.21 -11.26
N TYR A 5 -23.71 -6.59 -10.92
CA TYR A 5 -22.62 -5.69 -10.56
C TYR A 5 -21.34 -5.91 -11.38
N LEU A 6 -20.76 -4.83 -11.91
CA LEU A 6 -19.42 -4.82 -12.49
C LEU A 6 -18.47 -4.11 -11.53
N VAL A 7 -17.51 -4.83 -10.96
CA VAL A 7 -16.45 -4.25 -10.13
C VAL A 7 -15.18 -4.09 -10.96
N VAL A 8 -14.70 -2.86 -11.11
CA VAL A 8 -13.49 -2.52 -11.86
C VAL A 8 -12.33 -2.32 -10.90
N GLY A 9 -11.36 -3.22 -10.97
CA GLY A 9 -10.20 -3.32 -10.10
C GLY A 9 -10.34 -4.48 -9.11
N CYS A 10 -9.30 -5.30 -9.04
CA CYS A 10 -9.23 -6.48 -8.19
C CYS A 10 -8.25 -6.29 -7.01
N GLY A 11 -8.07 -5.04 -6.57
CA GLY A 11 -7.37 -4.69 -5.33
C GLY A 11 -8.27 -4.82 -4.09
N LEU A 12 -7.81 -4.31 -2.94
CA LEU A 12 -8.54 -4.39 -1.67
C LEU A 12 -9.99 -3.89 -1.78
N SER A 13 -10.19 -2.68 -2.32
CA SER A 13 -11.53 -2.09 -2.44
C SER A 13 -12.46 -2.94 -3.30
N GLY A 14 -12.03 -3.32 -4.50
CA GLY A 14 -12.86 -4.10 -5.42
C GLY A 14 -13.15 -5.51 -4.90
N ALA A 15 -12.14 -6.22 -4.39
CA ALA A 15 -12.34 -7.58 -3.87
C ALA A 15 -13.28 -7.59 -2.65
N VAL A 16 -13.12 -6.64 -1.72
CA VAL A 16 -14.00 -6.53 -0.54
C VAL A 16 -15.43 -6.16 -0.96
N MET A 17 -15.60 -5.22 -1.89
CA MET A 17 -16.92 -4.85 -2.39
C MET A 17 -17.60 -6.01 -3.11
N ALA A 18 -16.87 -6.73 -3.96
CA ALA A 18 -17.39 -7.92 -4.65
C ALA A 18 -17.87 -8.98 -3.66
N ARG A 19 -17.06 -9.28 -2.64
CA ARG A 19 -17.40 -10.20 -1.56
C ARG A 19 -18.63 -9.74 -0.78
N PHE A 20 -18.69 -8.46 -0.41
CA PHE A 20 -19.83 -7.89 0.30
C PHE A 20 -21.13 -8.01 -0.51
N ILE A 21 -21.12 -7.66 -1.80
CA ILE A 21 -22.31 -7.74 -2.67
C ILE A 21 -22.76 -9.19 -2.83
N ALA A 22 -21.79 -10.09 -3.08
CA ALA A 22 -22.08 -11.50 -3.27
C ALA A 22 -22.69 -12.17 -2.03
N GLU A 23 -22.23 -11.81 -0.82
CA GLU A 23 -22.72 -12.40 0.44
C GLU A 23 -23.98 -11.72 0.98
N GLU A 24 -23.98 -10.38 1.06
CA GLU A 24 -25.04 -9.64 1.74
C GLU A 24 -26.24 -9.36 0.84
N ARG A 25 -26.04 -9.37 -0.48
CA ARG A 25 -27.10 -9.09 -1.46
C ARG A 25 -27.43 -10.30 -2.33
N ASN A 26 -26.60 -11.34 -2.31
CA ASN A 26 -26.76 -12.55 -3.14
C ASN A 26 -26.89 -12.23 -4.64
N GLU A 27 -26.16 -11.22 -5.10
CA GLU A 27 -26.18 -10.71 -6.48
C GLU A 27 -24.92 -11.16 -7.24
N LYS A 28 -25.03 -11.27 -8.56
CA LYS A 28 -23.91 -11.70 -9.42
C LYS A 28 -22.95 -10.55 -9.66
N VAL A 29 -21.67 -10.79 -9.39
CA VAL A 29 -20.58 -9.82 -9.53
C VAL A 29 -19.58 -10.29 -10.58
N LEU A 30 -19.31 -9.44 -11.57
CA LEU A 30 -18.17 -9.58 -12.47
C LEU A 30 -17.09 -8.63 -11.98
N VAL A 31 -15.96 -9.17 -11.55
CA VAL A 31 -14.76 -8.40 -11.22
C VAL A 31 -13.86 -8.40 -12.45
N VAL A 32 -13.46 -7.22 -12.91
CA VAL A 32 -12.48 -7.04 -13.99
C VAL A 32 -11.24 -6.35 -13.48
N ASP A 33 -10.07 -6.76 -13.95
CA ASP A 33 -8.81 -6.03 -13.73
C ASP A 33 -8.01 -5.99 -15.03
N LYS A 34 -7.40 -4.84 -15.32
CA LYS A 34 -6.51 -4.69 -16.48
C LYS A 34 -5.21 -5.46 -16.29
N ARG A 35 -4.81 -5.74 -15.05
CA ARG A 35 -3.65 -6.56 -14.71
C ARG A 35 -3.96 -8.04 -14.98
N ASP A 36 -2.91 -8.82 -15.18
CA ASP A 36 -2.93 -10.27 -15.38
C ASP A 36 -3.01 -11.05 -14.05
N HIS A 37 -3.24 -10.36 -12.93
CA HIS A 37 -3.31 -10.95 -11.59
C HIS A 37 -4.33 -10.21 -10.71
N ILE A 38 -4.79 -10.91 -9.67
CA ILE A 38 -5.61 -10.35 -8.59
C ILE A 38 -4.74 -9.62 -7.55
N GLY A 39 -5.36 -8.94 -6.60
CA GLY A 39 -4.68 -8.36 -5.43
C GLY A 39 -4.19 -6.93 -5.59
N GLY A 40 -4.29 -6.35 -6.78
CA GLY A 40 -3.82 -4.99 -7.04
C GLY A 40 -2.35 -4.83 -6.65
N ASN A 41 -2.02 -3.78 -5.89
CA ASN A 41 -0.63 -3.55 -5.44
C ASN A 41 -0.17 -4.58 -4.40
N CYS A 42 -1.09 -5.24 -3.69
CA CYS A 42 -0.75 -6.25 -2.69
C CYS A 42 -0.32 -7.59 -3.28
N TYR A 43 -0.40 -7.76 -4.61
CA TYR A 43 -0.04 -9.01 -5.27
C TYR A 43 1.37 -9.48 -4.91
N ASP A 44 1.46 -10.73 -4.47
CA ASP A 44 2.70 -11.44 -4.20
C ASP A 44 2.80 -12.76 -4.97
N TYR A 45 4.04 -13.19 -5.20
CA TYR A 45 4.37 -14.43 -5.90
C TYR A 45 5.68 -15.02 -5.36
N ILE A 46 5.90 -16.31 -5.57
CA ILE A 46 7.17 -16.96 -5.26
C ILE A 46 8.12 -16.76 -6.43
N ASP A 47 9.30 -16.19 -6.17
CA ASP A 47 10.32 -16.00 -7.19
C ASP A 47 11.22 -17.24 -7.38
N GLU A 48 12.18 -17.15 -8.29
CA GLU A 48 13.17 -18.20 -8.61
C GLU A 48 14.12 -18.56 -7.45
N ASN A 49 14.15 -17.78 -6.35
CA ASN A 49 14.88 -18.11 -5.13
C ASN A 49 14.02 -18.89 -4.12
N GLY A 50 12.76 -19.17 -4.47
CA GLY A 50 11.78 -19.74 -3.55
C GLY A 50 11.28 -18.74 -2.52
N ILE A 51 11.46 -17.43 -2.76
CA ILE A 51 11.10 -16.37 -1.82
C ILE A 51 9.83 -15.69 -2.31
N ARG A 52 8.85 -15.58 -1.43
CA ARG A 52 7.65 -14.78 -1.64
C ARG A 52 8.01 -13.30 -1.64
N ILE A 53 7.73 -12.64 -2.75
CA ILE A 53 7.95 -11.20 -2.94
C ILE A 53 6.70 -10.52 -3.48
N ASN A 54 6.53 -9.23 -3.19
CA ASN A 54 5.48 -8.41 -3.79
C ASN A 54 5.95 -7.80 -5.11
N LYS A 55 5.05 -7.70 -6.09
CA LYS A 55 5.34 -7.06 -7.38
C LYS A 55 5.42 -5.54 -7.29
N CYS A 56 4.60 -4.94 -6.41
CA CYS A 56 4.42 -3.49 -6.29
C CYS A 56 4.89 -2.95 -4.93
N GLY A 57 6.11 -3.32 -4.54
CA GLY A 57 6.66 -2.94 -3.24
C GLY A 57 6.06 -3.72 -2.08
N VAL A 58 6.75 -3.66 -0.95
CA VAL A 58 6.41 -4.45 0.24
C VAL A 58 5.10 -3.98 0.88
N HIS A 59 4.26 -4.94 1.26
CA HIS A 59 3.01 -4.67 1.96
C HIS A 59 3.05 -5.30 3.35
N LEU A 60 2.81 -4.48 4.37
CA LEU A 60 2.78 -4.89 5.77
C LEU A 60 1.41 -4.57 6.33
N PHE A 61 0.68 -5.58 6.80
CA PHE A 61 -0.67 -5.36 7.31
C PHE A 61 -0.61 -4.91 8.78
N HIS A 62 -1.28 -3.80 9.04
CA HIS A 62 -1.49 -3.27 10.38
C HIS A 62 -2.87 -2.58 10.48
N THR A 63 -3.51 -2.68 11.63
CA THR A 63 -4.77 -1.97 11.89
C THR A 63 -5.06 -1.82 13.39
N ASN A 64 -5.74 -0.73 13.76
CA ASN A 64 -6.42 -0.59 15.06
C ASN A 64 -7.88 -1.04 15.03
N SER A 65 -8.44 -1.29 13.84
CA SER A 65 -9.85 -1.65 13.68
C SER A 65 -10.07 -3.13 13.93
N GLU A 66 -10.73 -3.45 15.04
CA GLU A 66 -11.14 -4.83 15.35
C GLU A 66 -12.08 -5.40 14.28
N ARG A 67 -12.93 -4.56 13.67
CA ARG A 67 -13.81 -4.97 12.57
C ARG A 67 -13.00 -5.44 11.35
N VAL A 68 -11.98 -4.68 10.95
CA VAL A 68 -11.10 -5.05 9.84
C VAL A 68 -10.34 -6.33 10.19
N TRP A 69 -9.78 -6.42 11.41
CA TRP A 69 -9.08 -7.60 11.87
C TRP A 69 -9.95 -8.87 11.80
N LYS A 70 -11.18 -8.82 12.33
CA LYS A 70 -12.13 -9.93 12.26
C LYS A 70 -12.47 -10.31 10.82
N TYR A 71 -12.66 -9.34 9.94
CA TYR A 71 -12.98 -9.59 8.53
C TYR A 71 -11.84 -10.33 7.82
N VAL A 72 -10.59 -9.84 7.91
CA VAL A 72 -9.47 -10.44 7.17
C VAL A 72 -9.08 -11.82 7.70
N ASN A 73 -9.36 -12.13 8.96
CA ASN A 73 -9.17 -13.46 9.55
C ASN A 73 -10.14 -14.52 9.01
N ARG A 74 -11.19 -14.13 8.29
CA ARG A 74 -12.07 -15.08 7.58
C ARG A 74 -11.37 -15.73 6.38
N PHE A 75 -10.36 -15.07 5.82
CA PHE A 75 -9.80 -15.40 4.50
C PHE A 75 -8.33 -15.81 4.54
N SER A 76 -7.66 -15.78 5.68
CA SER A 76 -6.27 -16.26 5.81
C SER A 76 -5.88 -16.46 7.27
N SER A 77 -4.85 -17.27 7.49
CA SER A 77 -4.13 -17.31 8.76
C SER A 77 -3.05 -16.22 8.79
N TRP A 78 -2.77 -15.75 9.99
CA TRP A 78 -1.90 -14.60 10.21
C TRP A 78 -0.77 -14.96 11.15
N THR A 79 0.45 -14.58 10.77
CA THR A 79 1.62 -14.68 11.63
C THR A 79 1.91 -13.31 12.22
N ARG A 80 1.99 -13.21 13.55
CA ARG A 80 2.36 -11.96 14.22
C ARG A 80 3.68 -11.44 13.66
N TRP A 81 3.68 -10.18 13.27
CA TRP A 81 4.84 -9.51 12.72
C TRP A 81 4.91 -8.10 13.29
N GLU A 82 6.06 -7.75 13.86
CA GLU A 82 6.33 -6.38 14.31
C GLU A 82 7.35 -5.79 13.36
N HIS A 83 6.93 -4.78 12.62
CA HIS A 83 7.81 -4.18 11.64
C HIS A 83 8.91 -3.37 12.33
N LYS A 84 10.16 -3.68 11.98
CA LYS A 84 11.34 -2.92 12.38
C LYS A 84 12.07 -2.48 11.12
N ALA A 85 12.35 -1.19 11.03
CA ALA A 85 13.13 -0.60 9.96
C ALA A 85 14.38 0.07 10.53
N LEU A 86 15.40 0.20 9.69
CA LEU A 86 16.62 0.94 9.99
C LEU A 86 16.83 2.03 8.93
N GLY A 87 17.44 3.14 9.30
CA GLY A 87 17.96 4.15 8.38
C GLY A 87 19.49 4.12 8.38
N VAL A 88 20.13 4.27 7.22
CA VAL A 88 21.58 4.45 7.12
C VAL A 88 21.90 5.94 7.21
N ILE A 89 22.49 6.37 8.31
CA ILE A 89 22.92 7.76 8.56
C ILE A 89 24.38 7.72 8.98
N ASP A 90 25.24 8.45 8.27
CA ASP A 90 26.70 8.50 8.52
C ASP A 90 27.36 7.11 8.63
N GLY A 91 26.90 6.17 7.79
CA GLY A 91 27.39 4.78 7.77
C GLY A 91 26.89 3.90 8.92
N GLN A 92 26.01 4.41 9.79
CA GLN A 92 25.43 3.67 10.91
C GLN A 92 23.97 3.30 10.66
N TYR A 93 23.54 2.16 11.20
CA TYR A 93 22.15 1.75 11.21
C TYR A 93 21.39 2.36 12.39
N ILE A 94 20.42 3.20 12.09
CA ILE A 94 19.62 3.95 13.06
C ILE A 94 18.19 3.38 13.12
N PRO A 95 17.63 3.07 14.30
CA PRO A 95 16.26 2.58 14.43
C PRO A 95 15.19 3.55 13.88
N LEU A 96 14.20 2.99 13.17
CA LEU A 96 13.01 3.67 12.70
C LEU A 96 11.74 2.91 13.15
N PRO A 97 10.69 3.61 13.65
CA PRO A 97 10.63 5.05 13.90
C PRO A 97 11.63 5.51 14.98
N PRO A 98 11.97 6.82 15.05
CA PRO A 98 12.93 7.31 16.02
C PRO A 98 12.46 7.04 17.46
N ASN A 99 13.36 6.50 18.28
CA ASN A 99 13.12 6.20 19.69
C ASN A 99 14.32 6.62 20.57
N ILE A 100 14.35 6.21 21.84
CA ILE A 100 15.43 6.50 22.80
C ILE A 100 16.80 6.12 22.22
N THR A 101 16.90 4.95 21.56
CA THR A 101 18.13 4.49 20.92
C THR A 101 18.56 5.45 19.80
N THR A 102 17.61 5.89 18.96
CA THR A 102 17.87 6.87 17.91
C THR A 102 18.40 8.18 18.47
N ILE A 103 17.78 8.72 19.53
CA ILE A 103 18.22 9.96 20.19
C ILE A 103 19.64 9.80 20.75
N ASN A 104 19.90 8.69 21.45
CA ASN A 104 21.21 8.43 22.03
C ASN A 104 22.30 8.33 20.97
N MET A 105 22.04 7.63 19.85
CA MET A 105 23.00 7.44 18.76
C MET A 105 23.29 8.74 18.01
N LEU A 106 22.24 9.47 17.58
CA LEU A 106 22.40 10.65 16.73
C LEU A 106 22.76 11.92 17.51
N CYS A 107 22.28 12.06 18.74
CA CYS A 107 22.44 13.28 19.53
C CYS A 107 23.45 13.12 20.67
N GLY A 108 24.17 11.99 20.74
CA GLY A 108 25.18 11.73 21.77
C GLY A 108 24.62 11.74 23.19
N GLN A 109 23.38 11.27 23.37
CA GLN A 109 22.69 11.24 24.65
C GLN A 109 22.82 9.87 25.35
N HIS A 110 22.46 9.82 26.63
CA HIS A 110 22.46 8.60 27.45
C HIS A 110 21.14 8.43 28.20
N LEU A 111 20.03 8.64 27.49
CA LEU A 111 18.68 8.53 28.04
C LEU A 111 18.35 7.05 28.31
N THR A 112 17.67 6.79 29.43
CA THR A 112 17.42 5.42 29.91
C THR A 112 15.93 5.05 29.94
N ASN A 113 15.04 6.04 29.88
CA ASN A 113 13.60 5.84 30.01
C ASN A 113 12.80 6.88 29.19
N GLN A 114 11.49 6.62 29.06
CA GLN A 114 10.59 7.46 28.25
C GLN A 114 10.45 8.89 28.80
N GLN A 115 10.44 9.07 30.13
CA GLN A 115 10.32 10.41 30.72
C GLN A 115 11.52 11.28 30.34
N GLU A 116 12.74 10.74 30.42
CA GLU A 116 13.95 11.45 30.00
C GLU A 116 13.93 11.80 28.50
N ALA A 117 13.38 10.90 27.68
CA ALA A 117 13.18 11.15 26.26
C ALA A 117 12.18 12.27 26.01
N ASP A 118 11.00 12.23 26.64
CA ASP A 118 9.97 13.27 26.51
C ASP A 118 10.49 14.64 27.00
N ASP A 119 11.24 14.66 28.09
CA ASP A 119 11.88 15.87 28.63
C ASP A 119 12.98 16.40 27.70
N TRP A 120 13.74 15.52 27.04
CA TRP A 120 14.70 15.93 26.02
C TRP A 120 13.99 16.48 24.78
N LEU A 121 12.94 15.81 24.32
CA LEU A 121 12.16 16.21 23.15
C LEU A 121 11.47 17.55 23.34
N SER A 122 10.80 17.76 24.47
CA SER A 122 10.12 19.03 24.77
C SER A 122 11.04 20.25 24.77
N ARG A 123 12.35 20.05 25.04
CA ARG A 123 13.39 21.09 25.00
C ARG A 123 14.00 21.30 23.61
N ASN A 124 14.01 20.27 22.75
CA ASN A 124 14.74 20.29 21.48
C ASN A 124 13.84 20.30 20.24
N GLN A 125 12.56 19.96 20.35
CA GLN A 125 11.60 20.02 19.24
C GLN A 125 11.30 21.46 18.83
N LEU A 126 11.11 21.67 17.53
CA LEU A 126 10.61 22.95 17.02
C LEU A 126 9.11 23.02 17.25
N LYS A 127 8.69 24.04 18.01
CA LYS A 127 7.28 24.34 18.22
C LYS A 127 6.78 25.18 17.06
N HIS A 128 5.74 24.70 16.40
CA HIS A 128 5.01 25.43 15.37
C HIS A 128 3.63 25.77 15.90
N GLU A 129 3.16 26.99 15.69
CA GLU A 129 1.78 27.38 16.03
C GLU A 129 0.76 26.61 15.16
N HIS A 130 1.14 26.33 13.91
CA HIS A 130 0.37 25.56 12.95
C HIS A 130 1.29 24.67 12.10
N ILE A 131 0.80 23.48 11.70
CA ILE A 131 1.55 22.51 10.89
C ILE A 131 0.94 22.46 9.49
N ASP A 132 1.62 23.08 8.53
CA ASP A 132 1.21 23.22 7.13
C ASP A 132 1.88 22.21 6.19
N ASN A 133 3.02 21.63 6.61
CA ASN A 133 3.82 20.78 5.73
C ASN A 133 4.54 19.65 6.46
N GLY A 134 5.08 18.70 5.67
CA GLY A 134 5.79 17.53 6.19
C GLY A 134 7.04 17.86 7.01
N TYR A 135 7.73 18.96 6.72
CA TYR A 135 8.89 19.40 7.49
C TYR A 135 8.49 19.86 8.90
N GLN A 136 7.45 20.69 9.01
CA GLN A 136 6.90 21.10 10.30
C GLN A 136 6.32 19.92 11.09
N MET A 137 5.68 18.98 10.40
CA MET A 137 5.20 17.74 11.02
C MET A 137 6.35 16.88 11.57
N ALA A 138 7.43 16.70 10.80
CA ALA A 138 8.59 15.94 11.24
C ALA A 138 9.29 16.60 12.42
N THR A 139 9.45 17.93 12.39
CA THR A 139 10.16 18.67 13.45
C THR A 139 9.34 18.88 14.74
N SER A 140 8.02 18.70 14.68
CA SER A 140 7.11 18.77 15.85
C SER A 140 6.85 17.43 16.52
N ARG A 141 7.26 16.30 15.91
CA ARG A 141 7.00 14.95 16.44
C ARG A 141 8.27 14.22 16.81
N VAL A 142 8.23 13.49 17.92
CA VAL A 142 8.87 12.17 18.08
C VAL A 142 8.26 11.47 19.29
N GLY A 143 7.81 10.22 19.10
CA GLY A 143 7.11 9.39 20.07
C GLY A 143 6.52 8.16 19.36
N GLU A 144 6.44 7.01 20.04
CA GLU A 144 6.01 5.75 19.44
C GLU A 144 4.48 5.65 19.41
N THR A 145 3.91 5.40 18.22
CA THR A 145 2.55 4.86 18.12
C THR A 145 2.57 3.67 17.18
N PHE A 146 2.30 2.49 17.73
CA PHE A 146 2.18 1.24 16.97
C PHE A 146 0.72 0.80 16.97
N ASP A 147 0.26 0.27 15.85
CA ASP A 147 -1.08 -0.28 15.75
C ASP A 147 -1.23 -1.56 16.57
N LYS A 148 -2.42 -1.78 17.14
CA LYS A 148 -2.77 -2.91 18.01
C LYS A 148 -2.60 -4.27 17.33
N TYR A 149 -2.99 -4.38 16.07
CA TYR A 149 -2.88 -5.61 15.30
C TYR A 149 -1.84 -5.41 14.20
N GLN A 150 -0.76 -6.20 14.23
CA GLN A 150 0.27 -6.26 13.19
C GLN A 150 0.61 -7.71 12.90
N ALA A 151 0.45 -8.11 11.65
CA ALA A 151 0.65 -9.48 11.21
C ALA A 151 0.86 -9.53 9.70
N LEU A 152 1.48 -10.60 9.23
CA LEU A 152 1.58 -10.90 7.80
C LEU A 152 0.78 -12.16 7.48
N PRO A 153 0.17 -12.26 6.29
CA PRO A 153 -0.56 -13.45 5.90
C PRO A 153 0.41 -14.62 5.71
N THR A 154 0.15 -15.73 6.39
CA THR A 154 1.05 -16.91 6.39
C THR A 154 1.28 -17.43 4.97
N ASP A 155 0.22 -17.47 4.16
CA ASP A 155 0.23 -17.96 2.79
C ASP A 155 0.37 -16.87 1.72
N GLY A 156 0.63 -15.62 2.15
CA GLY A 156 0.73 -14.47 1.25
C GLY A 156 -0.59 -13.75 1.01
N TYR A 157 -0.49 -12.53 0.48
CA TYR A 157 -1.61 -11.67 0.15
C TYR A 157 -2.43 -12.23 -1.00
N THR A 158 -1.80 -12.76 -2.07
CA THR A 158 -2.54 -13.33 -3.19
C THR A 158 -3.52 -14.41 -2.72
N LYS A 159 -3.13 -15.22 -1.71
CA LYS A 159 -4.02 -16.24 -1.12
C LYS A 159 -5.24 -15.63 -0.42
N ILE A 160 -5.09 -14.48 0.24
CA ILE A 160 -6.24 -13.75 0.80
C ILE A 160 -7.21 -13.38 -0.33
N PHE A 161 -6.71 -12.83 -1.44
CA PHE A 161 -7.56 -12.40 -2.55
C PHE A 161 -8.25 -13.57 -3.25
N GLU A 162 -7.56 -14.71 -3.43
CA GLU A 162 -8.19 -15.94 -3.90
C GLU A 162 -9.40 -16.30 -3.03
N ASN A 163 -9.20 -16.32 -1.71
CA ASN A 163 -10.26 -16.69 -0.76
C ASN A 163 -11.37 -15.62 -0.69
N ILE A 164 -11.05 -14.33 -0.83
CA ILE A 164 -12.05 -13.25 -0.90
C ILE A 164 -12.86 -13.35 -2.20
N LEU A 165 -12.30 -13.83 -3.31
CA LEU A 165 -13.01 -13.90 -4.59
C LEU A 165 -13.65 -15.27 -4.84
N ASP A 166 -13.32 -16.29 -4.04
CA ASP A 166 -13.91 -17.63 -4.10
C ASP A 166 -15.35 -17.65 -3.57
N HIS A 167 -16.30 -17.31 -4.44
CA HIS A 167 -17.73 -17.33 -4.17
C HIS A 167 -18.50 -17.65 -5.45
N GLU A 168 -19.58 -18.42 -5.35
CA GLU A 168 -20.37 -18.85 -6.51
C GLU A 168 -20.95 -17.70 -7.35
N ASN A 169 -21.22 -16.56 -6.72
CA ASN A 169 -21.72 -15.35 -7.37
C ASN A 169 -20.62 -14.41 -7.91
N ILE A 170 -19.33 -14.72 -7.70
CA ILE A 170 -18.22 -13.87 -8.16
C ILE A 170 -17.55 -14.54 -9.37
N THR A 171 -17.45 -13.79 -10.47
CA THR A 171 -16.64 -14.16 -11.63
C THR A 171 -15.52 -13.15 -11.79
N VAL A 172 -14.28 -13.61 -11.97
CA VAL A 172 -13.11 -12.75 -12.17
C VAL A 172 -12.63 -12.84 -13.61
N ARG A 173 -12.33 -11.69 -14.23
CA ARG A 173 -11.67 -11.58 -15.53
C ARG A 173 -10.46 -10.65 -15.43
N LEU A 174 -9.30 -11.21 -15.69
CA LEU A 174 -8.02 -10.49 -15.71
C LEU A 174 -7.67 -10.07 -17.13
N SER A 175 -6.66 -9.20 -17.26
CA SER A 175 -6.24 -8.63 -18.55
C SER A 175 -7.41 -8.00 -19.32
N CYS A 176 -8.34 -7.38 -18.59
CA CYS A 176 -9.55 -6.77 -19.11
C CYS A 176 -9.62 -5.32 -18.61
N ASP A 177 -9.27 -4.36 -19.48
CA ASP A 177 -9.51 -2.95 -19.15
C ASP A 177 -11.01 -2.66 -19.21
N TYR A 178 -11.49 -1.87 -18.25
CA TYR A 178 -12.89 -1.44 -18.20
C TYR A 178 -13.28 -0.63 -19.45
N PHE A 179 -12.38 0.21 -19.94
CA PHE A 179 -12.65 1.07 -21.09
C PHE A 179 -12.76 0.29 -22.42
N ASP A 180 -12.32 -0.97 -22.44
CA ASP A 180 -12.46 -1.86 -23.60
C ASP A 180 -13.77 -2.67 -23.58
N ILE A 181 -14.56 -2.59 -22.50
CA ILE A 181 -15.83 -3.32 -22.37
C ILE A 181 -16.92 -2.61 -23.16
N ASP A 182 -17.63 -3.34 -24.01
CA ASP A 182 -18.80 -2.85 -24.72
C ASP A 182 -19.85 -2.32 -23.72
N PRO A 183 -20.21 -1.01 -23.77
CA PRO A 183 -21.19 -0.43 -22.85
C PRO A 183 -22.55 -1.12 -22.87
N SER A 184 -22.94 -1.72 -24.01
CA SER A 184 -24.20 -2.47 -24.11
C SER A 184 -24.20 -3.76 -23.30
N ALA A 185 -23.02 -4.35 -23.06
CA ALA A 185 -22.88 -5.56 -22.26
C ALA A 185 -23.08 -5.32 -20.75
N ILE A 186 -22.95 -4.06 -20.31
CA ILE A 186 -22.98 -3.64 -18.89
C ILE A 186 -24.07 -2.59 -18.62
N SER A 187 -24.97 -2.34 -19.58
CA SER A 187 -25.97 -1.26 -19.49
C SER A 187 -26.94 -1.41 -18.32
N ASN A 188 -27.14 -2.64 -17.84
CA ASN A 188 -28.03 -2.98 -16.72
C ASN A 188 -27.26 -3.27 -15.42
N SER A 189 -25.94 -3.16 -15.44
CA SER A 189 -25.10 -3.44 -14.27
C SER A 189 -24.87 -2.17 -13.46
N THR A 190 -24.85 -2.30 -12.14
CA THR A 190 -24.25 -1.28 -11.27
C THR A 190 -22.74 -1.46 -11.29
N ILE A 191 -22.02 -0.43 -11.67
CA ILE A 191 -20.58 -0.42 -11.80
C ILE A 191 -19.98 0.12 -10.49
N ILE A 192 -18.91 -0.50 -10.03
CA ILE A 192 -18.10 -0.01 -8.91
C ILE A 192 -16.69 0.16 -9.44
N TYR A 193 -16.22 1.40 -9.48
CA TYR A 193 -14.94 1.73 -10.08
C TYR A 193 -13.92 2.08 -8.99
N SER A 194 -12.88 1.25 -8.85
CA SER A 194 -11.78 1.47 -7.91
C SER A 194 -10.44 1.80 -8.60
N GLY A 195 -10.48 2.16 -9.88
CA GLY A 195 -9.33 2.70 -10.59
C GLY A 195 -9.09 4.18 -10.27
N PRO A 196 -8.04 4.80 -10.84
CA PRO A 196 -7.81 6.23 -10.71
C PRO A 196 -8.98 7.05 -11.24
N ILE A 197 -9.48 8.00 -10.43
CA ILE A 197 -10.66 8.80 -10.79
C ILE A 197 -10.41 9.64 -12.04
N ASP A 198 -9.20 10.14 -12.20
CA ASP A 198 -8.78 10.91 -13.36
C ASP A 198 -8.69 10.06 -14.62
N ASP A 199 -8.34 8.78 -14.56
CA ASP A 199 -8.39 7.91 -15.75
C ASP A 199 -9.83 7.83 -16.30
N PHE A 200 -10.86 7.87 -15.45
CA PHE A 200 -12.26 7.91 -15.87
C PHE A 200 -12.62 9.20 -16.60
N PHE A 201 -12.14 10.35 -16.12
CA PHE A 201 -12.49 11.66 -16.69
C PHE A 201 -11.53 12.15 -17.79
N THR A 202 -10.30 11.64 -17.84
CA THR A 202 -9.32 11.99 -18.87
C THR A 202 -9.80 11.57 -20.25
N ASN A 203 -10.49 10.43 -20.35
CA ASN A 203 -11.10 9.96 -21.59
C ASN A 203 -12.18 10.90 -22.15
N VAL A 204 -12.70 11.83 -21.33
CA VAL A 204 -13.67 12.86 -21.73
C VAL A 204 -13.10 14.28 -21.67
N GLY A 205 -11.77 14.42 -21.65
CA GLY A 205 -11.05 15.68 -21.87
C GLY A 205 -10.61 16.45 -20.63
N TYR A 206 -10.72 15.86 -19.43
CA TYR A 206 -10.23 16.50 -18.20
C TYR A 206 -8.74 16.22 -17.94
N PRO A 207 -8.02 17.09 -17.19
CA PRO A 207 -6.57 16.96 -17.00
C PRO A 207 -6.20 15.85 -16.00
N LYS A 208 -5.11 15.10 -16.23
CA LYS A 208 -4.65 14.07 -15.28
C LYS A 208 -4.27 14.65 -13.92
N LEU A 209 -4.51 13.87 -12.86
CA LEU A 209 -3.96 14.13 -11.53
C LEU A 209 -2.47 13.79 -11.52
N GLU A 210 -1.69 14.53 -10.73
CA GLU A 210 -0.29 14.20 -10.53
C GLU A 210 -0.16 13.04 -9.52
N TYR A 211 0.51 11.97 -9.94
CA TYR A 211 0.92 10.87 -9.07
C TYR A 211 2.43 10.73 -9.11
N ARG A 212 2.98 10.30 -7.97
CA ARG A 212 4.35 9.80 -7.85
C ARG A 212 4.35 8.29 -8.05
N SER A 213 5.27 7.83 -8.88
CA SER A 213 5.49 6.42 -9.14
C SER A 213 6.75 5.91 -8.41
N VAL A 214 6.98 4.61 -8.51
CA VAL A 214 8.12 3.91 -7.91
C VAL A 214 8.66 2.91 -8.93
N ASN A 215 9.97 2.98 -9.17
CA ASN A 215 10.69 1.95 -9.89
C ASN A 215 11.24 0.91 -8.90
N PHE A 216 11.02 -0.37 -9.19
CA PHE A 216 11.46 -1.49 -8.39
C PHE A 216 12.56 -2.25 -9.12
N GLU A 217 13.77 -2.24 -8.56
CA GLU A 217 14.87 -3.05 -9.09
C GLU A 217 15.05 -4.29 -8.22
N ILE A 218 14.82 -5.46 -8.81
CA ILE A 218 14.89 -6.75 -8.13
C ILE A 218 16.28 -7.35 -8.34
N GLN A 219 16.97 -7.68 -7.24
CA GLN A 219 18.22 -8.42 -7.28
C GLN A 219 18.09 -9.74 -6.54
N ARG A 220 18.48 -10.83 -7.21
CA ARG A 220 18.35 -12.20 -6.72
C ARG A 220 19.73 -12.76 -6.44
N LEU A 221 20.11 -12.74 -5.17
CA LEU A 221 21.47 -13.06 -4.73
C LEU A 221 21.55 -14.55 -4.36
N LYS A 222 22.35 -15.30 -5.13
CA LYS A 222 22.57 -16.73 -4.89
C LYS A 222 23.62 -16.92 -3.79
N ASN A 223 23.44 -17.98 -3.00
CA ASN A 223 24.31 -18.35 -1.87
C ASN A 223 24.53 -17.25 -0.83
N THR A 224 23.59 -16.31 -0.72
CA THR A 224 23.61 -15.22 0.26
C THR A 224 22.54 -15.49 1.31
N LYS A 225 22.94 -15.67 2.57
CA LYS A 225 21.99 -15.97 3.65
C LYS A 225 21.12 -14.76 3.98
N PHE A 226 21.73 -13.61 4.30
CA PHE A 226 21.05 -12.34 4.45
C PHE A 226 21.96 -11.25 3.89
N PHE A 227 21.39 -10.28 3.19
CA PHE A 227 22.09 -9.13 2.61
C PHE A 227 22.21 -7.99 3.62
N GLN A 228 21.16 -7.77 4.43
CA GLN A 228 21.08 -6.64 5.35
C GLN A 228 20.48 -7.07 6.71
N PRO A 229 20.60 -6.26 7.78
CA PRO A 229 20.26 -6.69 9.14
C PRO A 229 18.76 -6.84 9.42
N CYS A 230 17.87 -6.27 8.59
CA CYS A 230 16.43 -6.39 8.76
C CYS A 230 15.68 -6.30 7.42
N ALA A 231 14.37 -6.48 7.44
CA ALA A 231 13.56 -6.46 6.22
C ALA A 231 13.64 -5.13 5.46
N HIS A 232 13.80 -3.98 6.13
CA HIS A 232 13.77 -2.65 5.50
C HIS A 232 14.92 -1.78 6.00
N VAL A 233 15.77 -1.38 5.07
CA VAL A 233 16.85 -0.43 5.31
C VAL A 233 16.62 0.80 4.42
N ASN A 234 16.32 1.93 5.05
CA ASN A 234 16.09 3.22 4.43
C ASN A 234 17.42 3.95 4.23
N HIS A 235 17.54 4.66 3.12
CA HIS A 235 18.70 5.49 2.80
C HIS A 235 18.25 6.94 2.62
N PRO A 236 18.15 7.72 3.71
CA PRO A 236 17.61 9.08 3.69
C PRO A 236 18.57 10.12 3.08
N GLY A 237 19.86 9.79 2.94
CA GLY A 237 20.86 10.69 2.39
C GLY A 237 20.81 10.80 0.86
N PRO A 238 21.30 11.91 0.27
CA PRO A 238 21.32 12.11 -1.18
C PRO A 238 22.35 11.25 -1.92
N GLU A 239 23.23 10.57 -1.19
CA GLU A 239 24.35 9.79 -1.72
C GLU A 239 23.92 8.52 -2.48
N THR A 240 22.68 8.04 -2.25
CA THR A 240 22.14 6.85 -2.91
C THR A 240 20.98 7.19 -3.86
N PRO A 241 20.90 6.56 -5.03
CA PRO A 241 19.85 6.83 -6.03
C PRO A 241 18.50 6.18 -5.69
N PHE A 242 18.40 5.44 -4.59
CA PHE A 242 17.20 4.75 -4.12
C PHE A 242 16.87 5.18 -2.68
N THR A 243 15.60 5.05 -2.33
CA THR A 243 15.04 5.45 -1.02
C THR A 243 15.25 4.38 0.05
N ARG A 244 15.22 3.10 -0.33
CA ARG A 244 15.36 1.96 0.57
C ARG A 244 15.64 0.67 -0.18
N ILE A 245 16.13 -0.33 0.56
CA ILE A 245 16.24 -1.72 0.15
C ILE A 245 15.34 -2.58 1.05
N ILE A 246 14.53 -3.42 0.42
CA ILE A 246 13.69 -4.41 1.07
C ILE A 246 14.32 -5.79 0.85
N GLU A 247 14.61 -6.50 1.92
CA GLU A 247 15.04 -7.91 1.85
C GLU A 247 13.89 -8.83 2.31
N TYR A 248 13.25 -9.48 1.34
CA TYR A 248 12.01 -10.23 1.55
C TYR A 248 12.17 -11.49 2.39
N LYS A 249 13.38 -12.03 2.49
CA LYS A 249 13.67 -13.21 3.28
C LYS A 249 13.41 -12.99 4.78
N HIS A 250 13.58 -11.77 5.28
CA HIS A 250 13.25 -11.42 6.67
C HIS A 250 11.74 -11.49 6.93
N LEU A 251 10.90 -11.26 5.92
CA LEU A 251 9.44 -11.32 6.07
C LEU A 251 9.04 -12.78 6.27
N LEU A 252 8.50 -13.10 7.45
CA LEU A 252 8.16 -14.46 7.86
C LEU A 252 9.35 -15.45 7.92
N ASN A 253 10.60 -14.97 7.94
CA ASN A 253 11.81 -15.80 8.00
C ASN A 253 11.82 -16.94 6.97
N GLN A 254 11.65 -16.59 5.69
CA GLN A 254 11.52 -17.58 4.61
C GLN A 254 12.79 -18.44 4.49
N ASP A 255 12.60 -19.75 4.37
CA ASP A 255 13.70 -20.71 4.29
C ASP A 255 14.22 -20.82 2.85
N SER A 256 15.44 -20.33 2.62
CA SER A 256 16.14 -20.40 1.35
C SER A 256 17.66 -20.28 1.57
N PRO A 257 18.51 -20.93 0.78
CA PRO A 257 19.96 -20.65 0.77
C PRO A 257 20.31 -19.33 0.04
N HIS A 258 19.32 -18.66 -0.54
CA HIS A 258 19.45 -17.44 -1.33
C HIS A 258 18.73 -16.28 -0.64
N THR A 259 18.86 -15.06 -1.19
CA THR A 259 18.04 -13.93 -0.79
C THR A 259 17.61 -13.10 -1.99
N THR A 260 16.47 -12.43 -1.88
CA THR A 260 15.94 -11.51 -2.87
C THR A 260 15.74 -10.15 -2.23
N ILE A 261 16.38 -9.15 -2.82
CA ILE A 261 16.26 -7.76 -2.40
C ILE A 261 15.59 -6.93 -3.49
N ILE A 262 14.90 -5.88 -3.08
CA ILE A 262 14.31 -4.89 -3.98
C ILE A 262 14.74 -3.51 -3.53
N SER A 263 15.39 -2.74 -4.41
CA SER A 263 15.61 -1.31 -4.21
C SER A 263 14.45 -0.50 -4.82
N GLU A 264 14.03 0.55 -4.11
CA GLU A 264 12.94 1.42 -4.53
C GLU A 264 13.45 2.82 -4.86
N THR A 265 13.25 3.27 -6.10
CA THR A 265 13.53 4.65 -6.53
C THR A 265 12.24 5.38 -6.86
N THR A 266 12.10 6.60 -6.34
CA THR A 266 10.96 7.48 -6.65
C THR A 266 11.09 8.06 -8.05
N CYS A 267 9.99 8.08 -8.82
CA CYS A 267 9.92 8.68 -10.15
C CYS A 267 8.57 9.35 -10.42
N SER A 268 8.47 10.14 -11.49
CA SER A 268 7.24 10.78 -11.96
C SER A 268 6.46 9.94 -12.98
N ASP A 269 7.16 9.07 -13.71
CA ASP A 269 6.58 8.25 -14.77
C ASP A 269 6.33 6.82 -14.30
N GLY A 270 5.20 6.23 -14.72
CA GLY A 270 4.83 4.85 -14.40
C GLY A 270 3.45 4.72 -13.77
N ASP A 271 3.21 3.59 -13.10
CA ASP A 271 1.95 3.31 -12.42
C ASP A 271 1.69 4.33 -11.27
N PRO A 272 0.44 4.76 -11.07
CA PRO A 272 0.09 5.72 -10.02
C PRO A 272 0.11 5.04 -8.64
N TYR A 273 1.18 5.27 -7.86
CA TYR A 273 1.30 4.71 -6.51
C TYR A 273 0.90 5.71 -5.42
N TYR A 274 1.40 6.94 -5.48
CA TYR A 274 1.17 7.95 -4.46
C TYR A 274 0.58 9.22 -5.08
N PRO A 275 -0.66 9.59 -4.72
CA PRO A 275 -1.22 10.89 -5.05
C PRO A 275 -0.33 12.02 -4.52
N VAL A 276 -0.19 13.13 -5.26
CA VAL A 276 0.60 14.29 -4.83
C VAL A 276 -0.31 15.34 -4.20
N PRO A 277 -0.31 15.53 -2.86
CA PRO A 277 -1.24 16.42 -2.17
C PRO A 277 -0.82 17.88 -2.29
N ASN A 278 -0.94 18.44 -3.50
CA ASN A 278 -0.71 19.85 -3.78
C ASN A 278 -2.03 20.57 -4.08
N LYS A 279 -2.04 21.90 -3.97
CA LYS A 279 -3.24 22.72 -4.14
C LYS A 279 -3.98 22.44 -5.45
N ARG A 280 -3.24 22.35 -6.58
CA ARG A 280 -3.81 22.08 -7.90
C ARG A 280 -4.52 20.72 -7.93
N ASN A 281 -3.88 19.67 -7.44
CA ASN A 281 -4.44 18.32 -7.41
C ASN A 281 -5.67 18.23 -6.49
N MET A 282 -5.65 18.89 -5.33
CA MET A 282 -6.80 18.93 -4.43
C MET A 282 -8.00 19.64 -5.09
N GLU A 283 -7.78 20.80 -5.71
CA GLU A 283 -8.83 21.54 -6.42
C GLU A 283 -9.40 20.76 -7.61
N LEU A 284 -8.55 20.04 -8.33
CA LEU A 284 -8.96 19.19 -9.46
C LEU A 284 -9.70 17.93 -8.99
N TYR A 285 -9.26 17.32 -7.89
CA TYR A 285 -9.93 16.18 -7.28
C TYR A 285 -11.35 16.52 -6.81
N GLU A 286 -11.55 17.68 -6.19
CA GLU A 286 -12.89 18.13 -5.80
C GLU A 286 -13.81 18.33 -7.01
N GLN A 287 -13.28 18.80 -8.15
CA GLN A 287 -14.05 18.85 -9.40
C GLN A 287 -14.44 17.45 -9.87
N TYR A 288 -13.52 16.49 -9.82
CA TYR A 288 -13.81 15.09 -10.17
C TYR A 288 -14.82 14.43 -9.26
N LYS A 289 -14.75 14.70 -7.96
CA LYS A 289 -15.73 14.25 -7.00
C LYS A 289 -17.13 14.79 -7.31
N ALA A 290 -17.26 16.09 -7.55
CA ALA A 290 -18.54 16.69 -7.93
C ALA A 290 -19.09 16.08 -9.24
N LEU A 291 -18.24 15.88 -10.24
CA LEU A 291 -18.64 15.24 -11.50
C LEU A 291 -19.07 13.78 -11.31
N ALA A 292 -18.41 13.04 -10.43
CA ALA A 292 -18.76 11.66 -10.11
C ALA A 292 -20.13 11.58 -9.40
N GLU A 293 -20.43 12.53 -8.52
CA GLU A 293 -21.71 12.64 -7.82
C GLU A 293 -22.85 13.07 -8.77
N GLU A 294 -22.59 13.98 -9.72
CA GLU A 294 -23.61 14.49 -10.65
C GLU A 294 -23.96 13.52 -11.79
N ARG A 295 -22.97 12.78 -12.33
CA ARG A 295 -23.15 12.10 -13.63
C ARG A 295 -23.71 10.68 -13.57
N ILE A 296 -24.03 10.11 -12.41
CA ILE A 296 -24.01 8.66 -12.36
C ILE A 296 -25.01 7.98 -11.41
N ILE A 297 -26.12 7.48 -11.98
CA ILE A 297 -27.10 6.65 -11.26
C ILE A 297 -26.60 5.20 -11.07
N ASN A 298 -25.58 4.75 -11.82
CA ASN A 298 -25.14 3.34 -11.87
C ASN A 298 -23.63 3.10 -11.67
N ILE A 299 -22.77 4.09 -11.40
CA ILE A 299 -21.30 3.92 -11.18
C ILE A 299 -20.93 4.54 -9.84
N LEU A 300 -20.49 3.71 -8.91
CA LEU A 300 -19.90 4.16 -7.65
C LEU A 300 -18.39 4.25 -7.82
N ILE A 301 -17.87 5.47 -7.91
CA ILE A 301 -16.42 5.71 -7.89
C ILE A 301 -15.97 5.73 -6.43
N TRP A 302 -14.90 5.01 -6.11
CA TRP A 302 -14.32 5.07 -4.76
C TRP A 302 -13.46 6.33 -4.61
N ILE A 303 -13.98 7.31 -3.87
CA ILE A 303 -13.41 8.66 -3.71
C ILE A 303 -12.56 8.70 -2.44
N ASN A 304 -11.31 8.24 -2.50
CA ASN A 304 -10.32 8.44 -1.42
C ASN A 304 -8.89 8.37 -2.00
N GLN A 305 -8.54 9.38 -2.79
CA GLN A 305 -7.19 9.52 -3.35
C GLN A 305 -6.38 10.63 -2.71
N PHE A 306 -6.91 11.38 -1.74
CA PHE A 306 -6.17 12.41 -1.01
C PHE A 306 -6.55 12.42 0.46
#